data_AF-A0A7S0NAP6-F1
#
_entry.id   AF-A0A7S0NAP6-F1
#
_cell.length_a   1.000
_cell.length_b   1.000
_cell.length_c   1.000
_cell.angle_alpha   90.00
_cell.angle_beta   90.00
_cell.angle_gamma   90.00
#
_symmetry.space_group_name_H-M   'P 1'
#
loop_
_entity.id
_entity.type
_entity.pdbx_description
1 polymer ?
#
loop_
_entity_poly.entity_id
_entity_poly.type
_entity_poly.pdbx_seq_one_letter_code
_entity_poly.pdbx_strand_id
1 'polypeptide(L)'
;MAADSDIIVNPFVTSAMPDVGPDETKFVQEGVTVFINSRPALGSGKLTLTTQRIIWNPQDDSGNSITLPWRSVLMHAVSRDTTYFPHPCMYCQVQTCLEIFSTAGTGEDEEEDDESNDIETPTHDLRFVLQDPSYLGVLFTVFSECQALHPEEQEEGEGDFMFNEDEVIRANESRLDALLRMPSPGDVDMLTRHEDDDRFADAEEDED
;
A
#
# COMPACT_ATOMS: atom_id res chain seq x y z
N MET A 1 -13.33 -14.62 -49.96
CA MET A 1 -11.96 -14.09 -50.08
C MET A 1 -11.84 -13.10 -48.93
N ALA A 2 -11.24 -13.55 -47.83
CA ALA A 2 -11.15 -12.79 -46.59
C ALA A 2 -10.22 -11.59 -46.79
N ALA A 3 -10.68 -10.40 -46.39
CA ALA A 3 -9.82 -9.24 -46.25
C ALA A 3 -9.18 -9.31 -44.87
N ASP A 4 -7.88 -9.61 -44.89
CA ASP A 4 -6.97 -9.58 -43.77
C ASP A 4 -6.97 -8.17 -43.17
N SER A 5 -7.39 -8.04 -41.91
CA SER A 5 -7.35 -6.78 -41.17
C SER A 5 -6.21 -6.91 -40.18
N ASP A 6 -5.03 -6.46 -40.60
CA ASP A 6 -3.85 -6.32 -39.75
C ASP A 6 -4.23 -5.49 -38.51
N ILE A 7 -4.29 -6.18 -37.36
CA ILE A 7 -4.38 -5.54 -36.05
C ILE A 7 -3.04 -4.87 -35.81
N ILE A 8 -3.07 -3.54 -35.80
CA ILE A 8 -1.94 -2.70 -35.40
C ILE A 8 -1.68 -2.98 -33.92
N VAL A 9 -0.68 -3.81 -33.65
CA VAL A 9 -0.08 -3.96 -32.32
C VAL A 9 0.70 -2.68 -32.05
N ASN A 10 0.13 -1.76 -31.26
CA ASN A 10 0.85 -0.55 -30.85
C ASN A 10 2.06 -0.95 -29.99
N PRO A 11 3.28 -0.56 -30.37
CA PRO A 11 4.46 -0.88 -29.59
C PRO A 11 4.64 0.16 -28.48
N PHE A 12 4.75 -0.34 -27.24
CA PHE A 12 5.70 0.19 -26.26
C PHE A 12 5.47 1.64 -25.80
N VAL A 13 4.50 1.86 -24.90
CA VAL A 13 4.66 2.92 -23.89
C VAL A 13 5.47 2.33 -22.75
N THR A 14 6.78 2.40 -22.90
CA THR A 14 7.72 2.01 -21.87
C THR A 14 7.99 3.22 -21.00
N SER A 15 7.23 3.29 -19.92
CA SER A 15 7.83 3.76 -18.68
C SER A 15 8.98 2.80 -18.37
N ALA A 16 10.21 3.32 -18.38
CA ALA A 16 11.44 2.54 -18.28
C ALA A 16 11.49 1.83 -16.92
N MET A 17 10.90 0.62 -16.86
CA MET A 17 11.16 -0.29 -15.77
C MET A 17 12.65 -0.64 -15.80
N PRO A 18 13.33 -0.76 -14.65
CA PRO A 18 14.68 -1.28 -14.58
C PRO A 18 14.73 -2.63 -15.31
N ASP A 19 15.86 -2.94 -15.93
CA ASP A 19 16.08 -4.16 -16.74
C ASP A 19 15.96 -5.43 -15.86
N VAL A 20 14.74 -5.84 -15.54
CA VAL A 20 14.42 -7.07 -14.80
C VAL A 20 14.42 -8.23 -15.79
N GLY A 21 15.59 -8.55 -16.36
CA GLY A 21 15.92 -9.77 -17.12
C GLY A 21 14.87 -10.26 -18.15
N PRO A 22 14.98 -11.51 -18.63
CA PRO A 22 13.91 -12.13 -19.41
C PRO A 22 12.69 -12.48 -18.54
N ASP A 23 11.49 -12.32 -19.08
CA ASP A 23 10.22 -12.68 -18.42
C ASP A 23 10.12 -14.21 -18.24
N GLU A 24 10.40 -14.70 -17.04
CA GLU A 24 10.44 -16.12 -16.71
C GLU A 24 9.17 -16.53 -15.97
N THR A 25 8.53 -17.63 -16.39
CA THR A 25 7.36 -18.17 -15.69
C THR A 25 7.79 -18.90 -14.42
N LYS A 26 7.33 -18.43 -13.26
CA LYS A 26 7.65 -19.01 -11.94
C LYS A 26 6.57 -19.96 -11.44
N PHE A 27 5.31 -19.73 -11.79
CA PHE A 27 4.20 -20.54 -11.32
C PHE A 27 3.06 -20.56 -12.34
N VAL A 28 2.44 -21.73 -12.52
CA VAL A 28 1.25 -21.90 -13.35
C VAL A 28 0.28 -22.83 -12.63
N GLN A 29 -0.96 -22.40 -12.50
CA GLN A 29 -2.02 -23.22 -11.90
C GLN A 29 -3.35 -22.99 -12.61
N GLU A 30 -4.02 -24.08 -12.96
CA GLU A 30 -5.39 -24.08 -13.47
C GLU A 30 -6.40 -24.24 -12.34
N GLY A 31 -7.67 -23.93 -12.61
CA GLY A 31 -8.73 -24.06 -11.61
C GLY A 31 -8.67 -22.97 -10.53
N VAL A 32 -8.08 -21.81 -10.85
CA VAL A 32 -7.97 -20.68 -9.92
C VAL A 32 -9.16 -19.76 -10.13
N THR A 33 -9.93 -19.54 -9.07
CA THR A 33 -11.07 -18.63 -9.08
C THR A 33 -10.66 -17.27 -8.53
N VAL A 34 -11.00 -16.20 -9.24
CA VAL A 34 -10.68 -14.84 -8.81
C VAL A 34 -11.93 -14.08 -8.37
N PHE A 35 -11.80 -13.38 -7.26
CA PHE A 35 -12.79 -12.42 -6.76
C PHE A 35 -12.14 -11.05 -6.73
N ILE A 36 -12.88 -10.05 -7.21
CA ILE A 36 -12.49 -8.64 -7.15
C ILE A 36 -13.46 -7.94 -6.20
N ASN A 37 -12.94 -7.33 -5.14
CA ASN A 37 -13.71 -6.73 -4.05
C ASN A 37 -14.73 -7.73 -3.48
N SER A 38 -15.88 -7.21 -3.03
CA SER A 38 -17.03 -8.02 -2.59
C SER A 38 -17.95 -8.45 -3.74
N ARG A 39 -17.47 -8.42 -5.00
CA ARG A 39 -18.24 -8.82 -6.18
C ARG A 39 -18.23 -10.36 -6.34
N PRO A 40 -19.22 -10.94 -7.07
CA PRO A 40 -19.21 -12.36 -7.39
C PRO A 40 -17.93 -12.77 -8.14
N ALA A 41 -17.57 -14.04 -8.04
CA ALA A 41 -16.38 -14.58 -8.70
C ALA A 41 -16.42 -14.30 -10.21
N LEU A 42 -15.28 -13.90 -10.78
CA LEU A 42 -15.13 -13.75 -12.23
C LEU A 42 -15.19 -15.09 -12.97
N GLY A 43 -14.99 -16.20 -12.24
CA GLY A 43 -14.98 -17.55 -12.78
C GLY A 43 -13.70 -18.30 -12.41
N SER A 44 -13.60 -19.53 -12.89
CA SER A 44 -12.38 -20.34 -12.80
C SER A 44 -11.50 -20.07 -14.02
N GLY A 45 -10.19 -20.03 -13.82
CA GLY A 45 -9.23 -19.73 -14.86
C GLY A 45 -7.84 -20.25 -14.56
N LYS A 46 -6.89 -19.86 -15.41
CA LYS A 46 -5.48 -20.20 -15.30
C LYS A 46 -4.69 -19.00 -14.79
N LEU A 47 -4.08 -19.16 -13.62
CA LEU A 47 -3.14 -18.21 -13.03
C LEU A 47 -1.72 -18.52 -13.52
N THR A 48 -1.03 -17.51 -14.03
CA THR A 48 0.37 -17.56 -14.48
C THR A 48 1.12 -16.43 -13.81
N LEU A 49 2.12 -16.77 -13.02
CA LEU A 49 3.03 -15.81 -12.39
C LEU A 49 4.33 -15.82 -13.14
N THR A 50 4.75 -14.66 -13.61
CA THR A 50 6.06 -14.47 -14.21
C THR A 50 6.91 -13.56 -13.33
N THR A 51 8.18 -13.41 -13.67
CA THR A 51 9.07 -12.46 -12.98
C THR A 51 8.60 -11.02 -13.13
N GLN A 52 7.81 -10.67 -14.15
CA GLN A 52 7.37 -9.29 -14.39
C GLN A 52 5.90 -9.01 -14.06
N ARG A 53 5.02 -10.03 -14.12
CA ARG A 53 3.57 -9.83 -14.02
C ARG A 53 2.82 -11.03 -13.46
N ILE A 54 1.65 -10.74 -12.92
CA ILE A 54 0.61 -11.71 -12.55
C ILE A 54 -0.43 -11.69 -13.66
N ILE A 55 -0.73 -12.86 -14.23
CA ILE A 55 -1.72 -12.99 -15.30
C ILE A 55 -2.74 -14.04 -14.89
N TRP A 56 -4.02 -13.70 -14.94
CA TRP A 56 -5.11 -14.66 -14.81
C TRP A 56 -5.97 -14.62 -16.07
N ASN A 57 -6.12 -15.78 -16.71
CA ASN A 57 -6.95 -15.94 -17.89
C ASN A 57 -8.20 -16.76 -17.57
N PRO A 58 -9.41 -16.28 -17.88
CA PRO A 58 -10.62 -17.05 -17.67
C PRO A 58 -10.65 -18.32 -18.55
N GLN A 59 -11.31 -19.37 -18.07
CA GLN A 59 -11.44 -20.63 -18.82
C GLN A 59 -12.49 -20.56 -19.94
N ASP A 60 -13.49 -19.68 -19.79
CA ASP A 60 -14.70 -19.63 -20.63
C ASP A 60 -14.63 -18.61 -21.78
N ASP A 61 -13.44 -18.11 -22.11
CA ASP A 61 -13.19 -17.12 -23.17
C ASP A 61 -14.07 -15.85 -23.03
N SER A 62 -14.48 -15.54 -21.80
CA SER A 62 -15.35 -14.40 -21.45
C SER A 62 -14.73 -13.03 -21.72
N GLY A 63 -13.46 -12.96 -22.17
CA GLY A 63 -12.70 -11.73 -22.43
C GLY A 63 -12.13 -11.06 -21.17
N ASN A 64 -12.54 -11.49 -19.98
CA ASN A 64 -12.22 -10.82 -18.71
C ASN A 64 -10.89 -11.29 -18.10
N SER A 65 -9.79 -11.19 -18.85
CA SER A 65 -8.45 -11.50 -18.32
C SER A 65 -7.94 -10.41 -17.37
N ILE A 66 -7.12 -10.80 -16.39
CA ILE A 66 -6.43 -9.88 -15.47
C ILE A 66 -4.94 -9.95 -15.77
N THR A 67 -4.31 -8.80 -15.97
CA THR A 67 -2.85 -8.68 -16.01
C THR A 67 -2.43 -7.56 -15.06
N LEU A 68 -1.53 -7.87 -14.14
CA LEU A 68 -1.08 -6.96 -13.08
C LEU A 68 0.45 -6.95 -13.03
N PRO A 69 1.11 -5.78 -13.11
CA PRO A 69 2.53 -5.69 -12.79
C PRO A 69 2.74 -5.93 -11.29
N TRP A 70 3.90 -6.47 -10.90
CA TRP A 70 4.17 -6.70 -9.47
C TRP A 70 4.16 -5.42 -8.63
N ARG A 71 4.58 -4.30 -9.22
CA ARG A 71 4.55 -2.97 -8.60
C ARG A 71 3.15 -2.48 -8.25
N SER A 72 2.09 -2.96 -8.92
CA SER A 72 0.73 -2.57 -8.54
C SER A 72 0.20 -3.33 -7.32
N VAL A 73 0.91 -4.35 -6.83
CA VAL A 73 0.49 -5.13 -5.66
C VAL A 73 1.04 -4.47 -4.40
N LEU A 74 0.16 -3.78 -3.68
CA LEU A 74 0.49 -3.05 -2.44
C LEU A 74 0.82 -4.02 -1.30
N MET A 75 0.02 -5.07 -1.15
CA MET A 75 0.28 -6.13 -0.19
C MET A 75 -0.30 -7.46 -0.62
N HIS A 76 0.24 -8.55 -0.09
CA HIS A 76 -0.21 -9.91 -0.35
C HIS A 76 -0.17 -10.75 0.95
N ALA A 77 -1.19 -11.57 1.18
CA ALA A 77 -1.29 -12.43 2.36
C ALA A 77 -2.07 -13.72 2.09
N VAL A 78 -1.74 -14.79 2.82
CA VAL A 78 -2.54 -16.02 2.81
C VAL A 78 -3.65 -15.91 3.85
N SER A 79 -4.91 -15.91 3.41
CA SER A 79 -6.06 -16.01 4.28
C SER A 79 -6.58 -17.44 4.32
N ARG A 80 -6.56 -18.08 5.50
CA ARG A 80 -7.16 -19.40 5.73
C ARG A 80 -8.42 -19.33 6.60
N ASP A 81 -8.68 -18.16 7.19
CA ASP A 81 -9.83 -17.97 8.03
C ASP A 81 -11.08 -17.81 7.17
N THR A 82 -12.04 -18.70 7.38
CA THR A 82 -13.28 -18.75 6.60
C THR A 82 -14.44 -18.00 7.24
N THR A 83 -14.19 -17.23 8.30
CA THR A 83 -15.21 -16.42 8.98
C THR A 83 -15.73 -15.28 8.10
N TYR A 84 -14.83 -14.57 7.40
CA TYR A 84 -15.16 -13.41 6.56
C TYR A 84 -15.24 -13.75 5.07
N PHE A 85 -14.63 -14.85 4.63
CA PHE A 85 -14.63 -15.27 3.24
C PHE A 85 -14.65 -16.81 3.15
N PRO A 86 -15.55 -17.43 2.38
CA PRO A 86 -15.89 -18.85 2.52
C PRO A 86 -14.79 -19.84 2.12
N HIS A 87 -13.70 -19.39 1.50
CA HIS A 87 -12.64 -20.25 0.98
C HIS A 87 -11.25 -19.77 1.40
N PRO A 88 -10.31 -20.67 1.73
CA PRO A 88 -8.90 -20.28 1.85
C PRO A 88 -8.40 -19.65 0.53
N CYS A 89 -7.76 -18.50 0.61
CA CYS A 89 -7.37 -17.73 -0.55
C CYS A 89 -6.04 -16.99 -0.36
N MET A 90 -5.42 -16.65 -1.48
CA MET A 90 -4.37 -15.64 -1.54
C MET A 90 -5.05 -14.28 -1.71
N TYR A 91 -4.96 -13.43 -0.71
CA TYR A 91 -5.48 -12.06 -0.72
C TYR A 91 -4.39 -11.10 -1.17
N CYS A 92 -4.74 -10.16 -2.04
CA CYS A 92 -3.88 -9.10 -2.51
C CYS A 92 -4.65 -7.78 -2.54
N GLN A 93 -4.04 -6.70 -2.06
CA GLN A 93 -4.53 -5.35 -2.33
C GLN A 93 -3.71 -4.78 -3.48
N VAL A 94 -4.37 -4.21 -4.49
CA VAL A 94 -3.70 -3.63 -5.65
C VAL A 94 -4.10 -2.17 -5.84
N GLN A 95 -3.16 -1.35 -6.30
CA GLN A 95 -3.44 0.02 -6.73
C GLN A 95 -4.15 0.00 -8.08
N THR A 96 -5.02 0.98 -8.35
CA THR A 96 -5.70 1.16 -9.65
C THR A 96 -4.69 1.46 -10.76
N CYS A 97 -4.09 0.40 -11.27
CA CYS A 97 -3.52 0.30 -12.62
C CYS A 97 -4.20 -0.85 -13.38
N LEU A 98 -5.32 -1.34 -12.84
CA LEU A 98 -6.00 -2.49 -13.34
C LEU A 98 -6.84 -2.04 -14.55
N GLU A 99 -6.28 -2.20 -15.75
CA GLU A 99 -7.10 -2.38 -16.94
C GLU A 99 -7.87 -3.70 -16.76
N ILE A 100 -8.92 -3.69 -15.92
CA ILE A 100 -9.94 -4.73 -15.95
C ILE A 100 -10.57 -4.55 -17.34
N PHE A 101 -10.13 -5.36 -18.30
CA PHE A 101 -10.77 -5.48 -19.60
C PHE A 101 -12.13 -6.15 -19.41
N SER A 102 -13.09 -5.41 -18.85
CA SER A 102 -14.48 -5.61 -19.17
C SER A 102 -14.71 -4.89 -20.50
N THR A 103 -14.57 -5.60 -21.61
CA THR A 103 -15.22 -5.20 -22.89
C THR A 103 -16.75 -5.40 -22.81
N ALA A 104 -17.35 -5.06 -21.67
CA ALA A 104 -18.77 -5.02 -21.43
C ALA A 104 -19.02 -3.80 -20.53
N GLY A 105 -19.40 -2.70 -21.17
CA GLY A 105 -19.73 -1.46 -20.48
C GLY A 105 -20.72 -1.69 -19.35
N THR A 106 -20.37 -1.21 -18.18
CA THR A 106 -21.28 -0.96 -17.06
C THR A 106 -20.80 0.36 -16.46
N GLY A 107 -21.47 1.44 -16.85
CA GLY A 107 -21.32 2.73 -16.19
C GLY A 107 -21.85 2.63 -14.78
N GLU A 108 -21.08 3.12 -13.82
CA GLU A 108 -21.53 3.41 -12.48
C GLU A 108 -20.89 4.76 -12.11
N ASP A 109 -21.79 5.74 -12.02
CA ASP A 109 -21.70 7.11 -11.52
C ASP A 109 -20.41 7.52 -10.80
N GLU A 110 -19.66 8.43 -11.43
CA GLU A 110 -18.78 9.36 -10.73
C GLU A 110 -19.64 10.49 -10.17
N GLU A 111 -20.12 10.34 -8.93
CA GLU A 111 -20.53 11.52 -8.14
C GLU A 111 -19.24 12.27 -7.75
N GLU A 112 -18.94 13.30 -8.54
CA GLU A 112 -17.96 14.33 -8.22
C GLU A 112 -18.42 15.13 -7.00
N ASP A 113 -18.00 14.73 -5.79
CA ASP A 113 -18.04 15.57 -4.60
C ASP A 113 -16.90 15.20 -3.64
N ASP A 114 -15.83 16.01 -3.61
CA ASP A 114 -15.39 16.76 -2.42
C ASP A 114 -13.95 17.27 -2.60
N GLU A 115 -13.78 18.58 -2.40
CA GLU A 115 -12.54 19.33 -2.44
C GLU A 115 -11.66 19.00 -1.22
N SER A 116 -10.92 17.89 -1.26
CA SER A 116 -9.80 17.66 -0.34
C SER A 116 -8.55 17.19 -1.09
N ASN A 117 -7.42 17.81 -0.78
CA ASN A 117 -6.16 17.71 -1.51
C ASN A 117 -5.34 16.45 -1.13
N ASP A 118 -6.01 15.32 -0.90
CA ASP A 118 -5.43 13.98 -0.70
C ASP A 118 -6.05 13.05 -1.74
N ILE A 119 -5.49 13.03 -2.95
CA ILE A 119 -5.92 12.09 -4.01
C ILE A 119 -5.39 10.71 -3.60
N GLU A 120 -6.10 10.02 -2.71
CA GLU A 120 -5.84 8.63 -2.40
C GLU A 120 -6.12 7.81 -3.66
N THR A 121 -5.07 7.27 -4.28
CA THR A 121 -5.24 6.47 -5.50
C THR A 121 -6.13 5.27 -5.17
N PRO A 122 -7.19 5.00 -5.96
CA PRO A 122 -8.11 3.94 -5.63
C PRO A 122 -7.38 2.58 -5.54
N THR A 123 -7.83 1.74 -4.62
CA THR A 123 -7.29 0.39 -4.42
C THR A 123 -8.39 -0.66 -4.57
N HIS A 124 -7.99 -1.86 -4.98
CA HIS A 124 -8.89 -2.98 -5.18
C HIS A 124 -8.40 -4.22 -4.42
N ASP A 125 -9.36 -4.94 -3.85
CA ASP A 125 -9.12 -6.21 -3.18
C ASP A 125 -9.21 -7.35 -4.20
N LEU A 126 -8.18 -8.17 -4.31
CA LEU A 126 -8.15 -9.38 -5.13
C LEU A 126 -8.01 -10.60 -4.25
N ARG A 127 -8.79 -11.64 -4.53
CA ARG A 127 -8.68 -12.94 -3.86
C ARG A 127 -8.54 -14.03 -4.90
N PHE A 128 -7.43 -14.77 -4.84
CA PHE A 128 -7.20 -15.97 -5.64
C PHE A 128 -7.52 -17.20 -4.81
N VAL A 129 -8.57 -17.93 -5.19
CA VAL A 129 -8.97 -19.20 -4.57
C VAL A 129 -8.45 -20.33 -5.44
N LEU A 130 -7.51 -21.10 -4.90
CA LEU A 130 -7.00 -22.31 -5.54
C LEU A 130 -7.95 -23.49 -5.27
N GLN A 131 -8.03 -24.44 -6.21
CA GLN A 131 -8.78 -25.68 -6.00
C GLN A 131 -8.21 -26.53 -4.86
N ASP A 132 -6.88 -26.55 -4.73
CA ASP A 132 -6.18 -27.20 -3.62
C ASP A 132 -5.47 -26.14 -2.75
N PRO A 133 -5.87 -25.96 -1.47
CA PRO A 133 -5.29 -24.97 -0.58
C PRO A 133 -3.84 -25.29 -0.17
N SER A 134 -3.36 -26.51 -0.42
CA SER A 134 -1.97 -26.91 -0.12
C SER A 134 -0.94 -26.06 -0.87
N TYR A 135 -1.30 -25.58 -2.06
CA TYR A 135 -0.44 -24.74 -2.89
C TYR A 135 -0.41 -23.27 -2.49
N LEU A 136 -1.27 -22.82 -1.55
CA LEU A 136 -1.29 -21.43 -1.09
C LEU A 136 0.06 -21.02 -0.47
N GLY A 137 0.77 -21.94 0.19
CA GLY A 137 2.10 -21.66 0.74
C GLY A 137 3.14 -21.42 -0.37
N VAL A 138 3.12 -22.24 -1.42
CA VAL A 138 4.00 -22.07 -2.59
C VAL A 138 3.68 -20.77 -3.31
N LEU A 139 2.38 -20.48 -3.48
CA LEU A 139 1.91 -19.26 -4.12
C LEU A 139 2.42 -18.01 -3.38
N PHE A 140 2.33 -18.00 -2.05
CA PHE A 140 2.86 -16.92 -1.22
C PHE A 140 4.36 -16.73 -1.43
N THR A 141 5.15 -17.81 -1.40
CA THR A 141 6.60 -17.74 -1.62
C THR A 141 6.92 -17.14 -2.99
N VAL A 142 6.25 -17.57 -4.05
CA VAL A 142 6.47 -17.01 -5.40
C VAL A 142 6.07 -15.53 -5.48
N PHE A 143 4.96 -15.14 -4.85
CA PHE A 143 4.57 -13.72 -4.75
C PHE A 143 5.64 -12.88 -4.05
N SER A 144 6.17 -13.36 -2.91
CA SER A 144 7.21 -12.67 -2.16
C SER A 144 8.53 -12.58 -2.95
N GLU A 145 8.94 -13.66 -3.62
CA GLU A 145 10.14 -13.68 -4.46
C GLU A 145 10.01 -12.70 -5.63
N CYS A 146 8.87 -12.69 -6.32
CA CYS A 146 8.66 -11.76 -7.43
C CYS A 146 8.59 -10.32 -6.94
N GLN A 147 7.85 -10.00 -5.87
CA GLN A 147 7.82 -8.62 -5.34
C GLN A 147 9.21 -8.11 -4.94
N ALA A 148 10.08 -8.97 -4.39
CA ALA A 148 11.45 -8.59 -4.05
C ALA A 148 12.31 -8.18 -5.27
N LEU A 149 11.91 -8.57 -6.49
CA LEU A 149 12.57 -8.14 -7.74
C LEU A 149 12.11 -6.76 -8.23
N HIS A 150 11.05 -6.20 -7.64
CA HIS A 150 10.46 -4.92 -8.04
C HIS A 150 10.45 -3.91 -6.89
N PRO A 151 11.63 -3.49 -6.37
CA PRO A 151 11.67 -2.40 -5.41
C PRO A 151 11.10 -1.14 -6.06
N GLU A 152 10.35 -0.37 -5.28
CA GLU A 152 9.97 0.98 -5.66
C GLU A 152 11.25 1.81 -5.77
N GLU A 153 11.32 2.62 -6.82
CA GLU A 153 12.37 3.62 -6.94
C GLU A 153 12.11 4.63 -5.82
N GLN A 154 12.84 4.51 -4.71
CA GLN A 154 12.90 5.60 -3.74
C GLN A 154 13.34 6.83 -4.51
N GLU A 155 12.46 7.82 -4.60
CA GLU A 155 12.85 9.16 -5.00
C GLU A 155 13.99 9.54 -4.05
N GLU A 156 15.20 9.72 -4.57
CA GLU A 156 16.37 10.21 -3.83
C GLU A 156 16.10 11.67 -3.42
N GLY A 157 15.16 11.86 -2.50
CA GLY A 157 14.72 13.13 -1.95
C GLY A 157 15.03 13.20 -0.47
N GLU A 158 16.22 13.71 -0.17
CA GLU A 158 16.56 14.42 1.07
C GLU A 158 16.16 13.76 2.40
N GLY A 159 16.83 12.65 2.72
CA GLY A 159 16.86 12.08 4.06
C GLY A 159 18.28 11.99 4.61
N ASP A 160 19.07 13.06 4.52
CA ASP A 160 20.36 13.17 5.21
C ASP A 160 20.13 13.30 6.73
N PHE A 161 19.65 12.22 7.37
CA PHE A 161 19.82 12.04 8.81
C PHE A 161 21.30 11.67 9.08
N MET A 162 22.21 12.56 8.72
CA MET A 162 23.57 12.56 9.27
C MET A 162 23.42 12.76 10.78
N PHE A 163 23.83 11.75 11.53
CA PHE A 163 24.17 11.90 12.95
C PHE A 163 25.33 12.89 13.02
N ASN A 164 25.04 14.19 13.09
CA ASN A 164 26.07 15.21 13.20
C ASN A 164 26.55 15.22 14.66
N GLU A 165 27.62 14.47 14.96
CA GLU A 165 28.21 14.36 16.29
C GLU A 165 28.44 15.75 16.93
N ASP A 166 28.78 16.75 16.12
CA ASP A 166 28.99 18.12 16.57
C ASP A 166 27.69 18.84 17.00
N GLU A 167 26.53 18.50 16.42
CA GLU A 167 25.24 19.07 16.83
C GLU A 167 24.78 18.50 18.17
N VAL A 168 24.93 17.19 18.37
CA VAL A 168 24.61 16.52 19.63
C VAL A 168 25.52 17.00 20.77
N ILE A 169 26.81 17.23 20.49
CA ILE A 169 27.74 17.78 21.49
C ILE A 169 27.35 19.21 21.87
N ARG A 170 27.06 20.09 20.89
CA ARG A 170 26.64 21.47 21.16
C ARG A 170 25.32 21.56 21.95
N ALA A 171 24.35 20.70 21.61
CA ALA A 171 23.09 20.63 22.35
C ALA A 171 23.30 20.18 23.80
N ASN A 172 24.23 19.25 24.03
CA ASN A 172 24.55 18.76 25.37
C ASN A 172 25.33 19.78 26.21
N GLU A 173 26.24 20.56 25.60
CA GLU A 173 26.96 21.64 26.27
C GLU A 173 26.03 22.76 26.75
N SER A 174 25.09 23.19 25.91
CA SER A 174 24.08 24.20 26.29
C SER A 174 23.21 23.74 27.46
N ARG A 175 22.85 22.44 27.47
CA ARG A 175 22.07 21.83 28.56
C ARG A 175 22.86 21.74 29.87
N LEU A 176 24.17 21.50 29.80
CA LEU A 176 25.05 21.45 30.98
C LEU A 176 25.27 22.85 31.58
N ASP A 177 25.42 23.89 30.76
CA ASP A 177 25.53 25.28 31.23
C ASP A 177 24.25 25.74 31.94
N ALA A 178 23.08 25.37 31.41
CA ALA A 178 21.80 25.64 32.07
C ALA A 178 21.65 24.94 33.43
N LEU A 179 22.16 23.71 33.58
CA LEU A 179 22.16 22.98 34.85
C LEU A 179 23.12 23.58 35.89
N LEU A 180 24.28 24.08 35.45
CA LEU A 180 25.26 24.74 36.32
C LEU A 180 24.79 26.12 36.81
N ARG A 181 23.89 26.75 36.06
CA ARG A 181 23.34 28.07 36.35
C ARG A 181 22.05 28.02 37.18
N MET A 182 21.60 26.82 37.58
CA MET A 182 20.48 26.69 38.51
C MET A 182 20.88 27.19 39.90
N PRO A 183 20.02 27.98 40.56
CA PRO A 183 20.26 28.43 41.92
C PRO A 183 20.34 27.24 42.88
N SER A 184 21.16 27.38 43.91
CA SER A 184 21.31 26.37 44.97
C SER A 184 19.95 26.11 45.64
N PRO A 185 19.67 24.88 46.14
CA PRO A 185 18.46 24.58 46.90
C PRO A 185 18.23 25.50 48.13
N GLY A 186 19.24 26.26 48.56
CA GLY A 186 19.10 27.27 49.62
C GLY A 186 18.51 28.61 49.18
N ASP A 187 18.54 28.93 47.88
CA ASP A 187 18.05 30.21 47.34
C ASP A 187 16.60 30.15 46.86
N VAL A 188 16.05 28.94 46.69
CA VAL A 188 14.63 28.72 46.30
C VAL A 188 13.64 29.01 47.43
N ASP A 189 14.07 28.91 48.70
CA ASP A 189 13.24 29.17 49.89
C ASP A 189 12.86 30.66 50.05
N MET A 190 13.65 31.57 49.45
CA MET A 190 13.35 33.02 49.43
C MET A 190 12.29 33.40 48.38
N LEU A 191 12.09 32.60 47.34
CA LEU A 191 11.16 32.89 46.23
C LEU A 191 9.73 32.38 46.48
N THR A 192 9.56 31.45 47.42
CA THR A 192 8.27 30.87 47.80
C THR A 192 7.61 31.56 49.00
N ARG A 193 8.24 32.60 49.56
CA ARG A 193 7.75 33.28 50.79
C ARG A 193 7.08 34.62 50.52
N HIS A 194 6.28 34.72 49.46
CA HIS A 194 5.34 35.84 49.30
C HIS A 194 3.91 35.31 49.42
N GLU A 195 3.29 35.74 50.52
CA GLU A 195 1.98 35.42 51.05
C GLU A 195 0.85 36.05 50.19
N ASP A 196 0.79 35.73 48.90
CA ASP A 196 -0.32 36.17 48.05
C ASP A 196 -1.34 35.03 47.87
N ASP A 197 -2.04 34.71 48.96
CA ASP A 197 -3.14 33.71 49.01
C ASP A 197 -4.43 34.19 48.31
N ASP A 198 -4.49 35.42 47.80
CA ASP A 198 -5.69 36.01 47.17
C ASP A 198 -5.82 35.74 45.66
N ARG A 199 -5.00 34.84 45.09
CA ARG A 199 -5.03 34.55 43.63
C ARG A 199 -6.25 33.74 43.17
N PHE A 200 -7.07 33.27 44.11
CA PHE A 200 -8.33 32.57 43.88
C PHE A 200 -9.53 33.35 44.46
N ALA A 201 -9.44 34.68 44.58
CA ALA A 201 -10.64 35.47 44.85
C ALA A 201 -11.57 35.35 43.63
N ASP A 202 -12.60 34.51 43.78
CA ASP A 202 -13.58 34.18 42.75
C ASP A 202 -14.19 35.45 42.16
N ALA A 203 -14.28 35.51 40.83
CA ALA A 203 -14.96 36.60 40.14
C ALA A 203 -16.47 36.48 40.39
N GLU A 204 -17.05 37.41 41.14
CA GLU A 204 -18.49 37.54 41.31
C GLU A 204 -19.15 37.73 39.93
N GLU A 205 -20.07 36.83 39.56
CA GLU A 205 -20.94 36.94 38.38
C GLU A 205 -21.99 38.04 38.64
N ASP A 206 -21.85 39.20 37.99
CA ASP A 206 -22.90 40.23 37.96
C ASP A 206 -24.03 39.78 37.00
N GLU A 207 -25.17 39.34 37.57
CA GLU A 207 -26.47 39.26 36.87
C GLU A 207 -27.16 40.63 36.93
N ASP A 208 -27.39 41.27 35.77
CA ASP A 208 -28.54 42.16 35.48
C ASP A 208 -28.74 42.34 33.96
#